data_AF-A0A847F014-F1
#
_entry.id   AF-A0A847F014-F1
#
_cell.length_a   1.000
_cell.length_b   1.000
_cell.length_c   1.000
_cell.angle_alpha   90.00
_cell.angle_beta   90.00
_cell.angle_gamma   90.00
#
_symmetry.space_group_name_H-M   'P 1'
#
loop_
_entity.id
_entity.type
_entity.pdbx_description
1 polymer ?
#
loop_
_entity_poly.entity_id
_entity_poly.type
_entity_poly.pdbx_seq_one_letter_code
_entity_poly.pdbx_strand_id
1 'polypeptide(L)'
;MKRLIISGILLPVLCAHLMAQQGQTPLEQSNTNRFTFGVIGDVQVDNTVELGYAVRSLFTELQHPKPWSFALFMGDLVNDNTDLFPPMVNQLDRLPFPYRNVFGNHDRTIADNQPRTADFDQHFSTSTYAFTKGKTHFLVLNNIVPKG
;
A
#
# COMPACT_ATOMS: atom_id res chain seq x y z
N MET A 1 40.22 18.37 -28.21
CA MET A 1 39.05 17.46 -28.32
C MET A 1 38.63 17.07 -26.90
N LYS A 2 37.52 17.62 -26.41
CA LYS A 2 37.05 17.40 -25.03
C LYS A 2 36.15 16.16 -25.02
N ARG A 3 36.52 15.14 -24.24
CA ARG A 3 35.70 13.95 -23.96
C ARG A 3 34.53 14.38 -23.06
N LEU A 4 33.30 14.24 -23.55
CA LEU A 4 32.08 14.45 -22.78
C LEU A 4 31.76 13.14 -22.05
N ILE A 5 31.97 13.12 -20.72
CA ILE A 5 31.54 12.04 -19.85
C ILE A 5 30.03 12.24 -19.60
N ILE A 6 29.19 11.47 -20.29
CA ILE A 6 27.77 11.31 -19.95
C ILE A 6 27.64 9.95 -19.27
N SER A 7 27.96 9.88 -17.98
CA SER A 7 27.68 8.72 -17.15
C SER A 7 27.46 9.19 -15.72
N GLY A 8 26.21 9.19 -15.25
CA GLY A 8 25.94 9.37 -13.83
C GLY A 8 24.51 9.78 -13.46
N ILE A 9 23.81 10.54 -14.30
CA ILE A 9 22.53 11.16 -13.89
C ILE A 9 21.31 10.51 -14.53
N LEU A 10 21.44 9.91 -15.73
CA LEU A 10 20.28 9.37 -16.45
C LEU A 10 19.73 8.07 -15.83
N LEU A 11 20.60 7.24 -15.25
CA LEU A 11 20.22 5.94 -14.66
C LEU A 11 19.38 6.06 -13.37
N PRO A 12 19.70 6.92 -12.38
CA PRO A 12 18.86 7.08 -11.20
C PRO A 12 17.50 7.73 -11.52
N VAL A 13 17.44 8.63 -12.52
CA VAL A 13 16.18 9.25 -12.95
C VAL A 13 15.28 8.25 -13.66
N LEU A 14 15.84 7.38 -14.51
CA LEU A 14 15.08 6.33 -15.18
C LEU A 14 14.57 5.27 -14.18
N CYS A 15 15.38 4.90 -13.18
CA CYS A 15 14.92 4.05 -12.07
C CYS A 15 13.81 4.74 -11.26
N ALA A 16 13.97 6.00 -10.88
CA ALA A 16 12.92 6.71 -10.12
C ALA A 16 11.61 6.81 -10.90
N HIS A 17 11.68 6.97 -12.22
CA HIS A 17 10.50 6.97 -13.09
C HIS A 17 9.85 5.58 -13.22
N LEU A 18 10.65 4.51 -13.35
CA LEU A 18 10.14 3.13 -13.36
C LEU A 18 9.50 2.75 -12.02
N MET A 19 10.11 3.16 -10.91
CA MET A 19 9.64 2.89 -9.55
C MET A 19 8.36 3.68 -9.23
N ALA A 20 8.24 4.93 -9.71
CA ALA A 20 7.02 5.72 -9.62
C ALA A 20 5.86 5.15 -10.45
N GLN A 21 6.15 4.52 -11.59
CA GLN A 21 5.14 3.80 -12.39
C GLN A 21 4.69 2.48 -11.75
N GLN A 22 5.45 1.95 -10.78
CA GLN A 22 5.13 0.74 -10.02
C GLN A 22 4.64 1.01 -8.58
N GLY A 23 4.33 2.27 -8.22
CA GLY A 23 3.88 2.64 -6.88
C GLY A 23 4.91 2.44 -5.76
N GLN A 24 6.17 2.17 -6.10
CA GLN A 24 7.25 1.94 -5.13
C GLN A 24 8.10 3.21 -5.02
N THR A 25 7.77 4.11 -4.10
CA THR A 25 8.67 5.22 -3.77
C THR A 25 9.99 4.67 -3.17
N PRO A 26 11.17 5.21 -3.55
CA PRO A 26 12.43 4.84 -2.92
C PRO A 26 12.32 5.12 -1.42
N LEU A 27 12.38 4.06 -0.61
CA LEU A 27 12.29 4.15 0.83
C LEU A 27 13.45 4.98 1.36
N GLU A 28 13.12 6.12 1.97
CA GLU A 28 14.06 6.95 2.71
C GLU A 28 14.81 6.09 3.74
N GLN A 29 16.10 5.86 3.47
CA GLN A 29 17.04 5.18 4.36
C GLN A 29 17.37 6.13 5.53
N SER A 30 16.40 6.35 6.41
CA SER A 30 16.67 6.98 7.69
C SER A 30 17.54 6.04 8.53
N ASN A 31 18.74 6.49 8.88
CA ASN A 31 19.72 5.80 9.73
C ASN A 31 19.27 5.63 11.20
N THR A 32 18.01 5.91 11.53
CA THR A 32 17.48 5.74 12.90
C THR A 32 16.90 4.34 13.08
N ASN A 33 17.47 3.53 13.98
CA ASN A 33 16.92 2.21 14.33
C ASN A 33 15.54 2.28 15.03
N ARG A 34 15.16 3.45 15.55
CA ARG A 34 13.86 3.66 16.20
C ARG A 34 12.92 4.37 15.25
N PHE A 35 11.78 3.74 14.99
CA PHE A 35 10.67 4.32 14.24
C PHE A 35 9.35 3.92 14.91
N THR A 36 8.29 4.66 14.61
CA THR A 36 6.92 4.27 14.91
C THR A 36 6.16 4.14 13.60
N PHE A 37 5.10 3.34 13.60
CA PHE A 37 4.23 3.17 12.45
C PHE A 37 2.80 2.93 12.94
N GLY A 38 1.84 3.31 12.11
CA GLY A 38 0.43 3.04 12.37
C GLY A 38 0.07 1.61 12.00
N VAL A 39 -0.86 1.03 12.75
CA VAL A 39 -1.48 -0.25 12.42
C VAL A 39 -2.99 -0.04 12.43
N ILE A 40 -3.64 -0.30 11.30
CA ILE A 40 -5.07 -0.09 11.08
C ILE A 40 -5.62 -1.39 10.52
N GLY A 41 -6.75 -1.88 11.02
CA GLY A 41 -7.38 -3.10 10.53
C GLY A 41 -8.84 -2.89 10.24
N ASP A 42 -9.40 -3.79 9.41
CA ASP A 42 -10.84 -4.03 9.27
C ASP A 42 -11.65 -2.75 9.00
N VAL A 43 -11.24 -2.01 7.97
CA VAL A 43 -11.99 -0.82 7.51
C VAL A 43 -13.32 -1.26 6.90
N GLN A 44 -13.28 -2.38 6.16
CA GLN A 44 -14.38 -3.21 5.69
C GLN A 44 -15.60 -2.42 5.18
N VAL A 45 -15.37 -1.49 4.26
CA VAL A 45 -16.46 -0.70 3.69
C VAL A 45 -17.24 -1.50 2.65
N ASP A 46 -18.56 -1.51 2.76
CA ASP A 46 -19.44 -2.29 1.88
C ASP A 46 -19.84 -1.52 0.61
N ASN A 47 -19.95 -0.19 0.72
CA ASN A 47 -20.40 0.68 -0.36
C ASN A 47 -19.85 2.11 -0.22
N THR A 48 -20.19 2.98 -1.19
CA THR A 48 -19.71 4.37 -1.23
C THR A 48 -20.22 5.22 -0.07
N VAL A 49 -21.36 4.89 0.54
CA VAL A 49 -21.89 5.61 1.70
C VAL A 49 -21.01 5.30 2.92
N GLU A 50 -20.68 4.03 3.13
CA GLU A 50 -19.78 3.59 4.21
C GLU A 50 -18.35 4.08 4.01
N LEU A 51 -17.85 4.09 2.78
CA LEU A 51 -16.59 4.77 2.47
C LEU A 51 -16.66 6.25 2.87
N GLY A 52 -17.79 6.92 2.65
CA GLY A 52 -18.02 8.28 3.14
C GLY A 52 -17.96 8.40 4.67
N TYR A 53 -18.47 7.42 5.42
CA TYR A 53 -18.32 7.38 6.88
C TYR A 53 -16.86 7.21 7.29
N ALA A 54 -16.16 6.23 6.69
CA ALA A 54 -14.74 6.00 6.94
C ALA A 54 -13.89 7.24 6.61
N VAL A 55 -14.24 7.98 5.54
CA VAL A 55 -13.57 9.24 5.19
C VAL A 55 -13.72 10.26 6.31
N ARG A 56 -14.95 10.48 6.78
CA ARG A 56 -15.25 11.49 7.81
C ARG A 56 -14.68 11.15 9.18
N SER A 57 -14.54 9.87 9.52
CA SER A 57 -13.99 9.42 10.80
C SER A 57 -12.50 9.06 10.69
N LEU A 58 -12.20 7.88 10.15
CA LEU A 58 -10.88 7.28 10.10
C LEU A 58 -9.90 8.13 9.26
N PHE A 59 -10.21 8.42 8.00
CA PHE A 59 -9.25 9.12 7.14
C PHE A 59 -9.04 10.58 7.55
N THR A 60 -10.04 11.26 8.12
CA THR A 60 -9.84 12.58 8.74
C THR A 60 -8.79 12.49 9.84
N GLU A 61 -8.91 11.52 10.75
CA GLU A 61 -7.96 11.32 11.84
C GLU A 61 -6.54 10.94 11.34
N LEU A 62 -6.47 10.11 10.30
CA LEU A 62 -5.20 9.67 9.71
C LEU A 62 -4.50 10.77 8.90
N GLN A 63 -5.23 11.75 8.37
CA GLN A 63 -4.66 12.90 7.65
C GLN A 63 -3.98 13.91 8.58
N HIS A 64 -4.28 13.88 9.88
CA HIS A 64 -3.52 14.70 10.83
C HIS A 64 -2.06 14.20 10.93
N PRO A 65 -1.08 15.11 11.07
CA PRO A 65 0.32 14.72 11.21
C PRO A 65 0.53 13.76 12.38
N LYS A 66 1.20 12.64 12.10
CA LYS A 66 1.60 11.64 13.08
C LYS A 66 3.10 11.41 12.94
N PRO A 67 3.84 11.08 14.02
CA PRO A 67 5.27 10.81 13.95
C PRO A 67 5.58 9.42 13.32
N TRP A 68 4.69 8.91 12.46
CA TRP A 68 4.77 7.59 11.86
C TRP A 68 5.65 7.60 10.62
N SER A 69 6.56 6.63 10.52
CA SER A 69 7.36 6.41 9.33
C SER A 69 6.58 5.76 8.18
N PHE A 70 5.50 5.05 8.50
CA PHE A 70 4.54 4.47 7.57
C PHE A 70 3.29 4.02 8.35
N ALA A 71 2.25 3.56 7.64
CA ALA A 71 1.13 2.82 8.20
C ALA A 71 0.97 1.45 7.54
N LEU A 72 0.51 0.47 8.31
CA LEU A 72 0.16 -0.87 7.84
C LEU A 72 -1.35 -1.07 8.00
N PHE A 73 -2.04 -1.28 6.88
CA PHE A 73 -3.44 -1.68 6.85
C PHE A 73 -3.52 -3.21 6.80
N MET A 74 -4.18 -3.81 7.78
CA MET A 74 -4.18 -5.26 8.04
C MET A 74 -5.23 -6.04 7.23
N GLY A 75 -5.55 -5.57 6.02
CA GLY A 75 -6.54 -6.17 5.15
C GLY A 75 -7.98 -5.85 5.54
N ASP A 76 -8.90 -6.44 4.78
CA ASP A 76 -10.33 -6.18 4.78
C ASP A 76 -10.59 -4.68 4.70
N LEU A 77 -10.06 -4.08 3.64
CA LEU A 77 -10.30 -2.69 3.30
C LEU A 77 -11.73 -2.50 2.80
N VAL A 78 -12.22 -3.46 2.02
CA VAL A 78 -13.59 -3.49 1.47
C VAL A 78 -14.30 -4.76 1.93
N ASN A 79 -15.62 -4.80 1.78
CA ASN A 79 -16.44 -5.97 2.08
C ASN A 79 -16.88 -6.68 0.78
N ASP A 80 -15.99 -7.45 0.15
CA ASP A 80 -16.21 -8.18 -1.12
C ASP A 80 -16.58 -7.28 -2.34
N ASN A 81 -16.46 -5.96 -2.20
CA ASN A 81 -16.78 -4.97 -3.22
C ASN A 81 -15.51 -4.29 -3.76
N THR A 82 -14.84 -4.92 -4.73
CA THR A 82 -13.56 -4.42 -5.24
C THR A 82 -13.68 -3.20 -6.14
N ASP A 83 -14.89 -2.82 -6.57
CA ASP A 83 -15.16 -1.53 -7.23
C ASP A 83 -14.80 -0.33 -6.33
N LEU A 84 -14.67 -0.56 -5.02
CA LEU A 84 -14.23 0.43 -4.04
C LEU A 84 -12.70 0.56 -3.93
N PHE A 85 -11.90 -0.28 -4.60
CA PHE A 85 -10.44 -0.16 -4.57
C PHE A 85 -9.94 1.18 -5.13
N PRO A 86 -10.34 1.65 -6.33
CA PRO A 86 -9.91 2.96 -6.80
C PRO A 86 -10.23 4.12 -5.84
N PRO A 87 -11.47 4.29 -5.32
CA PRO A 87 -11.74 5.36 -4.38
C PRO A 87 -11.08 5.15 -3.01
N MET A 88 -10.81 3.92 -2.58
CA MET A 88 -10.02 3.62 -1.37
C MET A 88 -8.56 4.07 -1.54
N VAL A 89 -7.90 3.69 -2.64
CA VAL A 89 -6.53 4.12 -2.99
C VAL A 89 -6.45 5.66 -2.99
N ASN A 90 -7.44 6.33 -3.57
CA ASN A 90 -7.50 7.80 -3.55
C ASN A 90 -7.53 8.40 -2.13
N GLN A 91 -8.06 7.71 -1.12
CA GLN A 91 -7.99 8.18 0.27
C GLN A 91 -6.65 7.84 0.92
N LEU A 92 -6.11 6.65 0.66
CA LEU A 92 -4.80 6.23 1.16
C LEU A 92 -3.67 7.13 0.63
N ASP A 93 -3.72 7.53 -0.64
CA ASP A 93 -2.74 8.41 -1.28
C ASP A 93 -2.74 9.84 -0.73
N ARG A 94 -3.79 10.23 0.00
CA ARG A 94 -3.87 11.53 0.70
C ARG A 94 -3.22 11.52 2.08
N LEU A 95 -2.81 10.36 2.57
CA LEU A 95 -2.17 10.26 3.88
C LEU A 95 -0.79 10.93 3.86
N PRO A 96 -0.39 11.61 4.95
CA PRO A 96 0.89 12.32 5.01
C PRO A 96 2.08 11.37 5.23
N PHE A 97 1.87 10.05 5.19
CA PHE A 97 2.87 9.02 5.38
C PHE A 97 2.67 7.87 4.38
N PRO A 98 3.73 7.14 4.01
CA PRO A 98 3.59 5.94 3.19
C PRO A 98 2.69 4.89 3.86
N TYR A 99 1.93 4.13 3.08
CA TYR A 99 1.13 3.01 3.58
C TYR A 99 1.58 1.68 2.96
N ARG A 100 1.19 0.59 3.61
CA ARG A 100 1.38 -0.80 3.22
C ARG A 100 0.09 -1.53 3.48
N ASN A 101 -0.34 -2.39 2.57
CA ASN A 101 -1.57 -3.17 2.72
C ASN A 101 -1.24 -4.65 2.85
N VAL A 102 -1.94 -5.31 3.77
CA VAL A 102 -2.07 -6.76 3.83
C VAL A 102 -3.32 -7.12 3.04
N PHE A 103 -3.27 -8.23 2.31
CA PHE A 103 -4.43 -8.75 1.61
C PHE A 103 -5.44 -9.35 2.60
N GLY A 104 -6.69 -8.89 2.58
CA GLY A 104 -7.79 -9.44 3.37
C GLY A 104 -8.66 -10.44 2.61
N ASN A 105 -9.49 -11.20 3.32
CA ASN A 105 -10.35 -12.19 2.67
C ASN A 105 -11.51 -11.52 1.95
N HIS A 106 -11.91 -10.33 2.35
CA HIS A 106 -12.92 -9.56 1.65
C HIS A 106 -12.34 -8.67 0.53
N ASP A 107 -11.00 -8.61 0.40
CA ASP A 107 -10.31 -7.80 -0.61
C ASP A 107 -10.03 -8.58 -1.92
N ARG A 108 -10.97 -9.43 -2.36
CA ARG A 108 -10.75 -10.36 -3.48
C ARG A 108 -11.83 -10.27 -4.52
N THR A 109 -11.48 -10.63 -5.76
CA THR A 109 -12.48 -10.98 -6.78
C THR A 109 -12.69 -12.49 -6.83
N ILE A 110 -13.85 -12.92 -7.33
CA ILE A 110 -14.16 -14.34 -7.55
C ILE A 110 -14.20 -14.60 -9.05
N ALA A 111 -13.42 -15.58 -9.52
CA ALA A 111 -13.49 -16.08 -10.89
C ALA A 111 -13.41 -17.61 -10.89
N ASP A 112 -14.27 -18.28 -11.65
CA ASP A 112 -14.40 -19.74 -11.69
C ASP A 112 -14.65 -20.37 -10.29
N ASN A 113 -15.46 -19.71 -9.45
CA ASN A 113 -15.69 -20.07 -8.04
C ASN A 113 -14.41 -20.13 -7.19
N GLN A 114 -13.34 -19.45 -7.62
CA GLN A 114 -12.08 -19.38 -6.88
C GLN A 114 -11.71 -17.92 -6.59
N PRO A 115 -11.15 -17.63 -5.40
CA PRO A 115 -10.68 -16.30 -5.06
C PRO A 115 -9.46 -15.92 -5.90
N ARG A 116 -9.40 -14.67 -6.35
CA ARG A 116 -8.29 -14.09 -7.13
C ARG A 116 -7.74 -12.85 -6.43
N THR A 117 -6.43 -12.70 -6.46
CA THR A 117 -5.70 -11.54 -5.91
C THR A 117 -5.36 -10.49 -6.97
N ALA A 118 -5.51 -10.82 -8.26
CA ALA A 118 -4.97 -9.99 -9.35
C ALA A 118 -5.49 -8.54 -9.32
N ASP A 119 -6.75 -8.34 -8.95
CA ASP A 119 -7.36 -7.02 -8.83
C ASP A 119 -6.74 -6.21 -7.68
N PHE A 120 -6.56 -6.84 -6.51
CA PHE A 120 -5.83 -6.25 -5.40
C PHE A 120 -4.38 -5.92 -5.77
N ASP A 121 -3.70 -6.85 -6.44
CA ASP A 121 -2.31 -6.71 -6.86
C ASP A 121 -2.12 -5.53 -7.83
N GLN A 122 -3.14 -5.23 -8.65
CA GLN A 122 -3.17 -4.10 -9.57
C GLN A 122 -3.35 -2.75 -8.86
N HIS A 123 -4.12 -2.70 -7.77
CA HIS A 123 -4.50 -1.45 -7.12
C HIS A 123 -3.59 -1.04 -5.95
N PHE A 124 -3.02 -2.00 -5.24
CA PHE A 124 -2.22 -1.73 -4.05
C PHE A 124 -0.77 -2.15 -4.24
N SER A 125 -0.52 -3.44 -4.08
CA SER A 125 0.77 -4.11 -4.22
C SER A 125 0.47 -5.61 -4.33
N THR A 126 1.47 -6.41 -4.69
CA THR A 126 1.33 -7.86 -4.60
C THR A 126 0.87 -8.30 -3.21
N SER A 127 -0.01 -9.30 -3.14
CA SER A 127 -0.58 -9.84 -1.91
C SER A 127 0.45 -10.48 -0.98
N THR A 128 1.67 -10.76 -1.45
CA THR A 128 2.80 -11.24 -0.63
C THR A 128 4.09 -10.52 -0.99
N TYR A 129 4.70 -9.81 -0.03
CA TYR A 129 5.93 -9.06 -0.23
C TYR A 129 6.73 -8.89 1.06
N ALA A 130 7.94 -8.37 0.93
CA ALA A 130 8.80 -8.03 2.05
C ALA A 130 9.35 -6.62 1.90
N PHE A 131 9.60 -5.94 3.02
CA PHE A 131 10.31 -4.67 3.03
C PHE A 131 11.13 -4.53 4.31
N THR A 132 12.03 -3.55 4.33
CA THR A 132 12.90 -3.29 5.48
C THR A 132 12.77 -1.84 5.90
N LYS A 133 12.68 -1.60 7.21
CA LYS A 133 12.78 -0.25 7.81
C LYS A 133 13.80 -0.30 8.93
N GLY A 134 14.86 0.50 8.81
CA GLY A 134 15.99 0.44 9.75
C GLY A 134 16.61 -0.96 9.76
N LYS A 135 16.61 -1.61 10.93
CA LYS A 135 17.10 -2.99 11.12
C LYS A 135 15.98 -4.03 11.23
N THR A 136 14.74 -3.65 10.91
CA THR A 136 13.57 -4.52 11.01
C THR A 136 13.11 -4.95 9.62
N HIS A 137 12.98 -6.26 9.41
CA HIS A 137 12.42 -6.85 8.22
C HIS A 137 10.93 -7.16 8.44
N PHE A 138 10.10 -6.72 7.51
CA PHE A 138 8.66 -6.97 7.50
C PHE A 138 8.37 -7.97 6.38
N LEU A 139 7.67 -9.05 6.74
CA LEU A 139 7.15 -10.04 5.82
C LEU A 139 5.63 -9.90 5.82
N VAL A 140 5.07 -9.48 4.69
CA VAL A 140 3.62 -9.37 4.49
C VAL A 140 3.20 -10.58 3.67
N LEU A 141 2.42 -11.45 4.28
CA LEU A 141 2.06 -12.75 3.72
C LEU A 141 0.56 -12.80 3.47
N ASN A 142 0.17 -13.25 2.27
CA ASN A 142 -1.18 -13.70 2.02
C ASN A 142 -1.34 -15.12 2.57
N ASN A 143 -2.10 -15.27 3.65
CA ASN A 143 -2.41 -16.55 4.28
C ASN A 143 -3.84 -17.04 3.99
N ILE A 144 -4.50 -16.47 2.98
CA ILE A 144 -5.91 -16.71 2.71
C ILE A 144 -6.04 -17.89 1.77
N VAL A 145 -6.62 -18.96 2.29
CA VAL A 145 -6.82 -20.21 1.56
C VAL A 145 -8.32 -20.40 1.33
N PRO A 146 -8.79 -20.59 0.07
CA PRO A 146 -10.17 -20.96 -0.18
C PRO A 146 -10.52 -22.26 0.55
N LYS A 147 -11.64 -22.26 1.26
CA LYS A 147 -12.22 -23.51 1.76
C LYS A 147 -12.95 -24.19 0.59
N GLY A 148 -12.54 -25.42 0.30
CA GLY A 148 -13.21 -26.30 -0.67
C GLY A 148 -14.54 -26.83 -0.15
#